data_AF-A0A938N0B0-F1
#
_entry.id   AF-A0A938N0B0-F1
#
_cell.length_a   1.000
_cell.length_b   1.000
_cell.length_c   1.000
_cell.angle_alpha   90.00
_cell.angle_beta   90.00
_cell.angle_gamma   90.00
#
_symmetry.space_group_name_H-M   'P 1'
#
loop_
_entity.id
_entity.type
_entity.pdbx_description
1 polymer ?
#
loop_
_entity_poly.entity_id
_entity_poly.type
_entity_poly.pdbx_seq_one_letter_code
_entity_poly.pdbx_strand_id
1 'polypeptide(L)'
;MTSFKWLYKQFDLPRKVKEEHVDEIWLWGAPYMAWDELHWKTPGDRVPYQTDNPWFYRPYDIPDVGKTIWIMGWNYERGEDCMLESYCHRIESVLSLTVGKGIWDHKRNGDNVWNRFTRVDREFPGESEVGSVHDAPNSDGGYDWNNQRLVDTYCDDWLTYPRLPRQKKRLNAESGRWGPGGTEHHMWWMKRLPHAPGTTDGFYNNWWEYIVNYDEAIRKLPPPGATFEKARIAMYAE
;
A
#
# COMPACT_ATOMS: atom_id res chain seq x y z
N MET A 1 6.54 -3.96 22.47
CA MET A 1 6.79 -3.98 21.02
C MET A 1 7.82 -5.06 20.74
N THR A 2 7.62 -5.87 19.71
CA THR A 2 8.54 -6.92 19.29
C THR A 2 9.79 -6.25 18.79
N SER A 3 10.93 -6.66 19.35
CA SER A 3 12.21 -6.27 18.77
C SER A 3 12.47 -7.16 17.56
N PHE A 4 12.41 -6.59 16.36
CA PHE A 4 12.85 -7.28 15.16
C PHE A 4 14.34 -7.62 15.24
N LYS A 5 15.16 -6.82 15.95
CA LYS A 5 16.56 -7.21 16.23
C LYS A 5 16.63 -8.53 16.98
N TRP A 6 15.80 -8.72 18.00
CA TRP A 6 15.73 -9.99 18.72
C TRP A 6 15.31 -11.12 17.79
N LEU A 7 14.24 -10.93 17.00
CA LEU A 7 13.72 -11.95 16.09
C LEU A 7 14.77 -12.37 15.06
N TYR A 8 15.45 -11.41 14.44
CA TYR A 8 16.53 -11.66 13.48
C TYR A 8 17.68 -12.45 14.10
N LYS A 9 18.03 -12.14 15.36
CA LYS A 9 19.08 -12.85 16.09
C LYS A 9 18.67 -14.27 16.48
N GLN A 10 17.46 -14.46 17.00
CA GLN A 10 17.01 -15.78 17.47
C GLN A 10 16.89 -16.79 16.34
N PHE A 11 16.41 -16.36 15.18
CA PHE A 11 16.13 -17.26 14.05
C PHE A 11 17.21 -17.22 12.97
N ASP A 12 18.33 -16.52 13.21
CA ASP A 12 19.44 -16.35 12.26
C ASP A 12 18.95 -15.87 10.88
N LEU A 13 18.01 -14.91 10.91
CA LEU A 13 17.38 -14.40 9.69
C LEU A 13 18.36 -13.72 8.73
N PRO A 14 19.41 -13.00 9.17
CA PRO A 14 20.38 -12.43 8.22
C PRO A 14 21.01 -13.47 7.30
N ARG A 15 21.38 -14.64 7.83
CA ARG A 15 21.93 -15.73 7.02
C ARG A 15 20.86 -16.27 6.07
N LYS A 16 19.65 -16.54 6.57
CA LYS A 16 18.53 -17.06 5.75
C LYS A 16 18.13 -16.13 4.62
N VAL A 17 18.00 -14.83 4.90
CA VAL A 17 17.71 -13.79 3.91
C VAL A 17 18.74 -13.80 2.78
N LYS A 18 20.01 -14.00 3.12
CA LYS A 18 21.10 -14.03 2.13
C LYS A 18 21.15 -15.35 1.35
N GLU A 19 21.14 -16.49 2.05
CA GLU A 19 21.36 -17.81 1.45
C GLU A 19 20.11 -18.36 0.73
N GLU A 20 18.93 -18.05 1.25
CA GLU A 20 17.64 -18.52 0.72
C GLU A 20 16.96 -17.43 -0.12
N HIS A 21 17.61 -16.29 -0.33
CA HIS A 21 17.09 -15.15 -1.09
C HIS A 21 15.73 -14.63 -0.60
N VAL A 22 15.42 -14.72 0.71
CA VAL A 22 14.13 -14.31 1.27
C VAL A 22 13.87 -12.82 1.06
N ASP A 23 12.77 -12.46 0.41
CA ASP A 23 12.33 -11.07 0.23
C ASP A 23 11.25 -10.68 1.25
N GLU A 24 10.55 -11.64 1.85
CA GLU A 24 9.43 -11.39 2.75
C GLU A 24 9.35 -12.41 3.88
N ILE A 25 9.05 -11.95 5.08
CA ILE A 25 8.93 -12.76 6.30
C ILE A 25 7.49 -12.65 6.82
N TRP A 26 6.84 -13.79 7.06
CA TRP A 26 5.50 -13.82 7.63
C TRP A 26 5.56 -14.27 9.08
N LEU A 27 5.04 -13.44 9.97
CA LEU A 27 4.87 -13.73 11.38
C LEU A 27 3.40 -14.07 11.61
N TRP A 28 3.13 -15.24 12.15
CA TRP A 28 1.76 -15.67 12.44
C TRP A 28 1.65 -16.05 13.92
N GLY A 29 0.78 -15.36 14.66
CA GLY A 29 0.66 -15.57 16.10
C GLY A 29 -0.62 -15.00 16.70
N ALA A 30 -0.66 -14.95 18.03
CA ALA A 30 -1.78 -14.47 18.82
C ALA A 30 -1.88 -12.93 18.82
N PRO A 31 -3.02 -12.34 19.24
CA PRO A 31 -3.07 -10.93 19.56
C PRO A 31 -2.00 -10.56 20.61
N TYR A 32 -1.49 -9.33 20.54
CA TYR A 32 -0.48 -8.80 21.47
C TYR A 32 0.88 -9.52 21.48
N MET A 33 1.19 -10.33 20.46
CA MET A 33 2.57 -10.82 20.24
C MET A 33 3.54 -9.75 19.72
N ALA A 34 3.14 -8.48 19.84
CA ALA A 34 3.95 -7.28 19.79
C ALA A 34 4.53 -6.87 18.41
N TRP A 35 4.11 -7.52 17.33
CA TRP A 35 4.21 -7.00 15.96
C TRP A 35 2.85 -6.46 15.48
N ASP A 36 2.87 -5.58 14.48
CA ASP A 36 1.70 -5.01 13.81
C ASP A 36 1.42 -5.67 12.43
N GLU A 37 0.53 -5.10 11.62
CA GLU A 37 0.11 -5.60 10.30
C GLU A 37 1.23 -5.64 9.24
N LEU A 38 2.10 -4.62 9.22
CA LEU A 38 3.13 -4.40 8.20
C LEU A 38 4.36 -3.72 8.80
N HIS A 39 5.52 -4.20 8.40
CA HIS A 39 6.81 -3.56 8.64
C HIS A 39 7.70 -3.77 7.42
N TRP A 40 8.52 -2.77 7.10
CA TRP A 40 9.45 -2.90 5.99
C TRP A 40 10.60 -1.93 6.13
N LYS A 41 11.76 -2.32 5.61
CA LYS A 41 12.98 -1.54 5.68
C LYS A 41 13.68 -1.54 4.33
N THR A 42 14.11 -0.36 3.88
CA THR A 42 15.03 -0.21 2.75
C THR A 42 16.48 -0.11 3.24
N PRO A 43 17.48 -0.43 2.39
CA PRO A 43 18.89 -0.29 2.76
C PRO A 43 19.22 1.14 3.22
N GLY A 44 19.85 1.26 4.38
CA GLY A 44 20.23 2.52 5.01
C GLY A 44 19.06 3.43 5.40
N ASP A 45 17.83 2.90 5.47
CA ASP A 45 16.60 3.68 5.63
C ASP A 45 16.41 4.75 4.56
N ARG A 46 16.91 4.50 3.35
CA ARG A 46 16.88 5.45 2.23
C ARG A 46 15.54 5.36 1.51
N VAL A 47 14.77 6.44 1.56
CA VAL A 47 13.42 6.53 0.96
C VAL A 47 13.42 7.52 -0.20
N PRO A 48 12.64 7.28 -1.27
CA PRO A 48 12.68 8.11 -2.48
C PRO A 48 12.26 9.56 -2.20
N TYR A 49 11.27 9.75 -1.34
CA TYR A 49 10.76 11.05 -0.93
C TYR A 49 10.61 11.12 0.59
N GLN A 50 10.81 12.32 1.15
CA GLN A 50 10.50 12.57 2.55
C GLN A 50 8.98 12.67 2.74
N THR A 51 8.51 12.36 3.94
CA THR A 51 7.11 12.45 4.29
C THR A 51 6.95 13.01 5.70
N ASP A 52 5.82 13.66 5.95
CA ASP A 52 5.40 14.07 7.30
C ASP A 52 4.59 12.96 8.01
N ASN A 53 4.19 11.90 7.28
CA ASN A 53 3.43 10.79 7.83
C ASN A 53 4.36 9.61 8.13
N PRO A 54 4.67 9.32 9.41
CA PRO A 54 5.57 8.22 9.78
C PRO A 54 5.05 6.86 9.35
N TRP A 55 3.73 6.69 9.16
CA TRP A 55 3.13 5.42 8.79
C TRP A 55 3.53 4.94 7.38
N PHE A 56 3.95 5.83 6.48
CA PHE A 56 4.37 5.42 5.12
C PHE A 56 5.69 4.66 5.10
N TYR A 57 6.54 4.76 6.13
CA TYR A 57 7.78 4.00 6.23
C TYR A 57 7.92 3.39 7.61
N ARG A 58 7.94 2.05 7.68
CA ARG A 58 7.76 1.28 8.93
C ARG A 58 8.97 0.39 9.25
N PRO A 59 10.17 0.95 9.46
CA PRO A 59 11.39 0.17 9.66
C PRO A 59 11.55 -0.36 11.09
N TYR A 60 10.91 0.27 12.09
CA TYR A 60 11.09 -0.05 13.51
C TYR A 60 12.56 -0.26 13.87
N ASP A 61 12.92 -1.41 14.46
CA ASP A 61 14.29 -1.81 14.73
C ASP A 61 14.81 -2.90 13.77
N ILE A 62 14.17 -3.13 12.61
CA ILE A 62 14.59 -4.14 11.63
C ILE A 62 16.08 -3.92 11.27
N PRO A 63 16.93 -4.96 11.39
CA PRO A 63 18.32 -4.88 10.96
C PRO A 63 18.43 -4.63 9.46
N ASP A 64 19.42 -3.82 9.05
CA ASP A 64 19.73 -3.66 7.64
C ASP A 64 20.36 -4.96 7.09
N VAL A 65 19.76 -5.49 6.04
CA VAL A 65 20.20 -6.73 5.36
C VAL A 65 20.72 -6.46 3.93
N GLY A 66 20.93 -5.20 3.57
CA GLY A 66 21.49 -4.79 2.27
C GLY A 66 20.51 -4.85 1.09
N LYS A 67 19.25 -5.22 1.34
CA LYS A 67 18.13 -5.14 0.40
C LYS A 67 16.85 -4.74 1.13
N THR A 68 15.82 -4.35 0.39
CA THR A 68 14.50 -4.12 0.96
C THR A 68 13.92 -5.44 1.47
N ILE A 69 13.34 -5.42 2.67
CA ILE A 69 12.69 -6.59 3.28
C ILE A 69 11.33 -6.19 3.84
N TRP A 70 10.34 -7.06 3.66
CA TRP A 70 9.00 -6.92 4.23
C TRP A 70 8.77 -7.94 5.34
N ILE A 71 8.06 -7.53 6.37
CA ILE A 71 7.61 -8.38 7.47
C ILE A 71 6.11 -8.16 7.64
N MET A 72 5.32 -9.18 7.29
CA MET A 72 3.88 -9.21 7.48
C MET A 72 3.56 -9.84 8.82
N GLY A 73 2.73 -9.18 9.63
CA GLY A 73 2.31 -9.71 10.92
C GLY A 73 0.83 -10.06 10.92
N TRP A 74 0.52 -11.33 11.14
CA TRP A 74 -0.85 -11.86 11.09
C TRP A 74 -1.27 -12.47 12.41
N ASN A 75 -2.56 -12.34 12.68
CA ASN A 75 -3.21 -12.86 13.87
C ASN A 75 -4.07 -14.07 13.51
N TYR A 76 -3.79 -15.25 14.07
CA TYR A 76 -4.58 -16.46 13.81
C TYR A 76 -6.01 -16.41 14.38
N GLU A 77 -6.32 -15.44 15.26
CA GLU A 77 -7.68 -15.19 15.75
C GLU A 77 -8.50 -14.28 14.80
N ARG A 78 -7.89 -13.83 13.69
CA ARG A 78 -8.52 -13.03 12.65
C ARG A 78 -8.69 -13.83 11.35
N GLY A 79 -9.55 -13.32 10.49
CA GLY A 79 -9.87 -13.93 9.20
C GLY A 79 -8.91 -13.53 8.08
N GLU A 80 -9.20 -14.09 6.91
CA GLU A 80 -8.54 -13.75 5.63
C GLU A 80 -8.67 -12.25 5.30
N ASP A 81 -9.80 -11.63 5.67
CA ASP A 81 -10.06 -10.21 5.47
C ASP A 81 -8.97 -9.33 6.10
N CYS A 82 -8.61 -9.58 7.35
CA CYS A 82 -7.55 -8.84 8.04
C CYS A 82 -6.15 -9.12 7.47
N MET A 83 -5.90 -10.34 6.97
CA MET A 83 -4.62 -10.66 6.31
C MET A 83 -4.48 -9.90 4.99
N LEU A 84 -5.56 -9.83 4.21
CA LEU A 84 -5.63 -9.04 2.97
C LEU A 84 -5.51 -7.54 3.27
N GLU A 85 -6.13 -7.06 4.35
CA GLU A 85 -6.02 -5.68 4.81
C GLU A 85 -4.56 -5.31 5.10
N SER A 86 -3.86 -6.14 5.87
CA SER A 86 -2.43 -5.96 6.18
C SER A 86 -1.59 -5.84 4.90
N TYR A 87 -1.88 -6.65 3.89
CA TYR A 87 -1.20 -6.56 2.61
C TYR A 87 -1.59 -5.30 1.83
N CYS A 88 -2.84 -4.85 1.90
CA CYS A 88 -3.26 -3.59 1.32
C CYS A 88 -2.59 -2.38 2.00
N HIS A 89 -2.30 -2.44 3.30
CA HIS A 89 -1.50 -1.41 3.97
C HIS A 89 -0.07 -1.35 3.44
N ARG A 90 0.53 -2.46 2.97
CA ARG A 90 1.81 -2.44 2.24
C ARG A 90 1.69 -1.58 1.00
N ILE A 91 0.61 -1.79 0.26
CA ILE A 91 0.33 -1.08 -0.99
C ILE A 91 0.17 0.41 -0.70
N GLU A 92 -0.64 0.78 0.30
CA GLU A 92 -0.84 2.18 0.70
C GLU A 92 0.46 2.84 1.16
N SER A 93 1.24 2.15 2.00
CA SER A 93 2.54 2.62 2.50
C SER A 93 3.53 2.86 1.34
N VAL A 94 3.73 1.86 0.48
CA VAL A 94 4.69 1.93 -0.63
C VAL A 94 4.24 2.94 -1.68
N LEU A 95 2.97 2.94 -2.09
CA LEU A 95 2.48 3.85 -3.14
C LEU A 95 2.39 5.28 -2.64
N SER A 96 2.03 5.52 -1.38
CA SER A 96 2.09 6.88 -0.81
C SER A 96 3.51 7.42 -0.80
N LEU A 97 4.49 6.57 -0.45
CA LEU A 97 5.90 6.97 -0.40
C LEU A 97 6.54 7.07 -1.79
N THR A 98 6.02 6.39 -2.81
CA THR A 98 6.56 6.39 -4.18
C THR A 98 5.73 7.28 -5.11
N VAL A 99 4.63 6.75 -5.64
CA VAL A 99 3.75 7.42 -6.60
C VAL A 99 3.12 8.67 -5.99
N GLY A 100 2.73 8.62 -4.72
CA GLY A 100 2.24 9.75 -3.92
C GLY A 100 3.33 10.76 -3.53
N LYS A 101 4.60 10.46 -3.82
CA LYS A 101 5.76 11.31 -3.50
C LYS A 101 5.85 11.72 -2.03
N GLY A 102 5.48 10.82 -1.13
CA GLY A 102 5.46 11.05 0.32
C GLY A 102 4.27 11.86 0.81
N ILE A 103 3.29 12.18 -0.05
CA ILE A 103 2.12 12.99 0.30
C ILE A 103 0.84 12.27 -0.15
N TRP A 104 0.11 11.72 0.82
CA TRP A 104 -1.25 11.23 0.64
C TRP A 104 -2.20 12.14 1.41
N ASP A 105 -2.55 13.25 0.76
CA ASP A 105 -3.44 14.29 1.25
C ASP A 105 -4.04 14.98 0.02
N HIS A 106 -5.33 14.77 -0.20
CA HIS A 106 -6.02 15.27 -1.37
C HIS A 106 -6.05 16.81 -1.47
N LYS A 107 -5.90 17.53 -0.36
CA LYS A 107 -5.86 19.01 -0.36
C LYS A 107 -4.47 19.52 -0.73
N ARG A 108 -3.41 18.84 -0.26
CA ARG A 108 -2.02 19.22 -0.55
C ARG A 108 -1.54 18.74 -1.91
N ASN A 109 -2.06 17.62 -2.41
CA ASN A 109 -1.55 16.93 -3.59
C ASN A 109 -2.66 16.27 -4.43
N GLY A 110 -3.83 16.92 -4.54
CA GLY A 110 -5.03 16.33 -5.16
C GLY A 110 -4.91 15.97 -6.65
N ASP A 111 -3.95 16.57 -7.36
CA ASP A 111 -3.68 16.26 -8.78
C ASP A 111 -2.78 15.04 -8.97
N ASN A 112 -2.08 14.60 -7.92
CA ASN A 112 -1.26 13.41 -7.98
C ASN A 112 -2.10 12.16 -8.22
N VAL A 113 -1.59 11.27 -9.07
CA VAL A 113 -2.33 10.08 -9.53
C VAL A 113 -2.71 9.12 -8.40
N TRP A 114 -1.85 8.92 -7.38
CA TRP A 114 -2.18 8.11 -6.20
C TRP A 114 -3.29 8.76 -5.38
N ASN A 115 -3.18 10.08 -5.16
CA ASN A 115 -4.23 10.84 -4.47
C ASN A 115 -5.53 10.89 -5.28
N ARG A 116 -5.49 10.79 -6.61
CA ARG A 116 -6.72 10.66 -7.40
C ARG A 116 -7.31 9.27 -7.21
N PHE A 117 -6.50 8.21 -7.34
CA PHE A 117 -6.94 6.82 -7.20
C PHE A 117 -7.78 6.58 -5.94
N THR A 118 -7.39 7.17 -4.82
CA THR A 118 -8.02 6.91 -3.52
C THR A 118 -9.22 7.80 -3.18
N ARG A 119 -9.73 8.60 -4.12
CA ARG A 119 -10.90 9.46 -3.84
C ARG A 119 -12.17 8.63 -3.64
N VAL A 120 -12.97 9.04 -2.64
CA VAL A 120 -14.31 8.52 -2.37
C VAL A 120 -15.35 9.62 -2.43
N ASP A 121 -16.60 9.26 -2.72
CA ASP A 121 -17.69 10.21 -3.00
C ASP A 121 -18.05 11.10 -1.81
N ARG A 122 -17.90 10.59 -0.58
CA ARG A 122 -18.11 11.36 0.65
C ARG A 122 -17.27 12.64 0.69
N GLU A 123 -16.05 12.58 0.17
CA GLU A 123 -15.09 13.69 0.18
C GLU A 123 -15.05 14.42 -1.16
N PHE A 124 -15.33 13.70 -2.25
CA PHE A 124 -15.30 14.20 -3.62
C PHE A 124 -16.61 13.83 -4.35
N PRO A 125 -17.74 14.49 -4.03
CA PRO A 125 -19.04 14.14 -4.60
C PRO A 125 -19.03 14.16 -6.14
N GLY A 126 -19.37 13.04 -6.76
CA GLY A 126 -19.38 12.89 -8.22
C GLY A 126 -17.98 12.75 -8.87
N GLU A 127 -16.92 12.75 -8.08
CA GLU A 127 -15.52 12.57 -8.49
C GLU A 127 -14.88 11.35 -7.79
N SER A 128 -15.70 10.38 -7.35
CA SER A 128 -15.21 9.15 -6.72
C SER A 128 -14.44 8.27 -7.71
N GLU A 129 -13.38 7.65 -7.22
CA GLU A 129 -12.44 6.84 -8.00
C GLU A 129 -12.49 5.42 -7.46
N VAL A 130 -11.38 4.84 -6.99
CA VAL A 130 -11.37 3.47 -6.43
C VAL A 130 -11.57 3.49 -4.91
N GLY A 131 -10.95 4.44 -4.21
CA GLY A 131 -10.94 4.49 -2.75
C GLY A 131 -9.68 3.88 -2.13
N SER A 132 -9.77 3.52 -0.85
CA SER A 132 -8.66 2.99 -0.04
C SER A 132 -8.94 1.55 0.39
N VAL A 133 -8.03 0.97 1.16
CA VAL A 133 -8.32 -0.31 1.83
C VAL A 133 -9.54 -0.19 2.74
N HIS A 134 -9.70 0.94 3.44
CA HIS A 134 -10.78 1.14 4.41
C HIS A 134 -12.08 1.66 3.79
N ASP A 135 -12.06 2.37 2.67
CA ASP A 135 -13.23 3.02 2.08
C ASP A 135 -13.43 2.60 0.62
N ALA A 136 -14.62 2.10 0.29
CA ALA A 136 -15.08 1.91 -1.07
C ALA A 136 -15.59 3.25 -1.68
N PRO A 137 -15.86 3.31 -3.00
CA PRO A 137 -16.27 4.56 -3.66
C PRO A 137 -17.47 5.26 -3.01
N ASN A 138 -18.41 4.49 -2.46
CA ASN A 138 -19.64 4.98 -1.82
C ASN A 138 -19.66 4.88 -0.29
N SER A 139 -18.54 4.56 0.35
CA SER A 139 -18.48 4.41 1.81
C SER A 139 -18.79 5.73 2.52
N ASP A 140 -19.69 5.69 3.50
CA ASP A 140 -20.03 6.84 4.34
C ASP A 140 -19.12 6.91 5.59
N GLY A 141 -18.48 5.79 5.93
CA GLY A 141 -17.47 5.65 7.00
C GLY A 141 -16.45 4.56 6.65
N GLY A 142 -15.36 4.47 7.43
CA GLY A 142 -14.41 3.37 7.26
C GLY A 142 -15.09 2.01 7.44
N TYR A 143 -14.68 1.04 6.64
CA TYR A 143 -15.20 -0.34 6.60
C TYR A 143 -16.65 -0.47 6.09
N ASP A 144 -17.23 0.59 5.53
CA ASP A 144 -18.59 0.60 4.95
C ASP A 144 -18.59 0.06 3.50
N TRP A 145 -18.09 -1.16 3.30
CA TRP A 145 -17.96 -1.77 1.97
C TRP A 145 -19.27 -2.33 1.40
N ASN A 146 -20.30 -2.46 2.25
CA ASN A 146 -21.59 -3.07 1.89
C ASN A 146 -22.65 -2.06 1.50
N ASN A 147 -22.27 -0.79 1.42
CA ASN A 147 -23.18 0.30 1.17
C ASN A 147 -23.91 0.11 -0.17
N GLN A 148 -25.24 0.08 -0.12
CA GLN A 148 -26.10 -0.10 -1.30
C GLN A 148 -26.45 1.22 -1.98
N ARG A 149 -26.02 2.36 -1.43
CA ARG A 149 -26.18 3.69 -2.05
C ARG A 149 -25.48 3.71 -3.39
N LEU A 150 -26.23 4.06 -4.44
CA LEU A 150 -25.64 4.26 -5.76
C LEU A 150 -24.72 5.49 -5.74
N VAL A 151 -23.55 5.32 -6.35
CA VAL A 151 -22.54 6.35 -6.54
C VAL A 151 -22.11 6.42 -7.99
N ASP A 152 -21.84 7.63 -8.44
CA ASP A 152 -21.16 7.89 -9.70
C ASP A 152 -19.65 7.76 -9.49
N THR A 153 -19.03 6.72 -10.05
CA THR A 153 -17.63 6.37 -9.82
C THR A 153 -16.87 6.11 -11.13
N TYR A 154 -15.58 6.42 -11.12
CA TYR A 154 -14.61 6.08 -12.16
C TYR A 154 -13.80 4.81 -11.83
N CYS A 155 -14.22 3.99 -10.85
CA CYS A 155 -13.43 2.86 -10.35
C CYS A 155 -12.89 1.90 -11.45
N ASP A 156 -13.68 1.61 -12.48
CA ASP A 156 -13.27 0.71 -13.56
C ASP A 156 -12.38 1.39 -14.62
N ASP A 157 -12.32 2.72 -14.64
CA ASP A 157 -11.45 3.50 -15.51
C ASP A 157 -9.97 3.16 -15.27
N TRP A 158 -9.62 2.88 -14.01
CA TRP A 158 -8.29 2.51 -13.54
C TRP A 158 -7.75 1.19 -14.12
N LEU A 159 -8.63 0.29 -14.56
CA LEU A 159 -8.23 -0.92 -15.30
C LEU A 159 -7.58 -0.58 -16.65
N THR A 160 -7.70 0.66 -17.11
CA THR A 160 -7.13 1.14 -18.38
C THR A 160 -6.00 2.16 -18.21
N TYR A 161 -5.53 2.38 -16.98
CA TYR A 161 -4.40 3.27 -16.69
C TYR A 161 -3.21 2.97 -17.63
N PRO A 162 -2.56 3.97 -18.25
CA PRO A 162 -2.68 5.42 -17.99
C PRO A 162 -3.73 6.14 -18.85
N ARG A 163 -4.50 5.43 -19.68
CA ARG A 163 -5.41 6.04 -20.66
C ARG A 163 -6.54 6.81 -19.99
N LEU A 164 -7.13 6.24 -18.94
CA LEU A 164 -8.21 6.81 -18.14
C LEU A 164 -9.25 7.58 -18.99
N PRO A 165 -10.04 6.90 -19.84
CA PRO A 165 -11.01 7.56 -20.73
C PRO A 165 -12.13 8.31 -20.00
N ARG A 166 -12.16 8.26 -18.67
CA ARG A 166 -13.11 8.96 -17.78
C ARG A 166 -14.54 8.48 -18.01
N GLN A 167 -14.70 7.16 -18.13
CA GLN A 167 -16.02 6.54 -18.24
C GLN A 167 -16.62 6.26 -16.87
N LYS A 168 -17.44 7.20 -16.42
CA LYS A 168 -18.19 7.10 -15.17
C LYS A 168 -19.28 6.03 -15.25
N LYS A 169 -19.42 5.25 -14.18
CA LYS A 169 -20.51 4.30 -13.99
C LYS A 169 -21.26 4.63 -12.71
N ARG A 170 -22.57 4.35 -12.70
CA ARG A 170 -23.40 4.45 -11.51
C ARG A 170 -23.54 3.07 -10.87
N LEU A 171 -22.86 2.85 -9.74
CA LEU A 171 -22.67 1.54 -9.11
C LEU A 171 -22.93 1.61 -7.59
N ASN A 172 -23.07 0.46 -6.94
CA ASN A 172 -23.08 0.29 -5.49
C ASN A 172 -22.27 -0.97 -5.14
N ALA A 173 -22.24 -1.37 -3.86
CA ALA A 173 -21.45 -2.53 -3.42
C ALA A 173 -21.77 -3.83 -4.19
N GLU A 174 -23.04 -4.08 -4.50
CA GLU A 174 -23.45 -5.29 -5.25
C GLU A 174 -23.10 -5.20 -6.74
N SER A 175 -23.56 -4.16 -7.43
CA SER A 175 -23.36 -3.99 -8.87
C SER A 175 -21.91 -3.69 -9.24
N GLY A 176 -21.19 -2.99 -8.37
CA GLY A 176 -19.76 -2.70 -8.48
C GLY A 176 -18.85 -3.81 -7.96
N ARG A 177 -19.41 -4.78 -7.23
CA ARG A 177 -18.74 -6.01 -6.77
C ARG A 177 -17.61 -5.80 -5.75
N TRP A 178 -17.66 -4.71 -4.98
CA TRP A 178 -16.71 -4.44 -3.88
C TRP A 178 -17.22 -4.91 -2.51
N GLY A 179 -18.52 -5.21 -2.37
CA GLY A 179 -19.06 -5.93 -1.21
C GLY A 179 -19.16 -7.45 -1.45
N PRO A 180 -19.65 -8.24 -0.47
CA PRO A 180 -20.31 -7.82 0.77
C PRO A 180 -19.39 -7.89 2.02
N GLY A 181 -18.08 -7.76 1.88
CA GLY A 181 -17.18 -7.79 3.04
C GLY A 181 -15.77 -7.33 2.70
N GLY A 182 -14.90 -7.34 3.72
CA GLY A 182 -13.51 -6.92 3.57
C GLY A 182 -12.74 -7.77 2.58
N THR A 183 -12.91 -9.09 2.60
CA THR A 183 -12.25 -9.99 1.64
C THR A 183 -12.58 -9.60 0.19
N GLU A 184 -13.86 -9.39 -0.13
CA GLU A 184 -14.29 -8.99 -1.46
C GLU A 184 -13.77 -7.60 -1.84
N HIS A 185 -13.84 -6.64 -0.91
CA HIS A 185 -13.35 -5.28 -1.14
C HIS A 185 -11.85 -5.26 -1.41
N HIS A 186 -11.03 -5.90 -0.56
CA HIS A 186 -9.57 -5.92 -0.72
C HIS A 186 -9.17 -6.57 -2.06
N MET A 187 -9.79 -7.69 -2.41
CA MET A 187 -9.56 -8.35 -3.71
C MET A 187 -10.02 -7.49 -4.89
N TRP A 188 -11.15 -6.78 -4.74
CA TRP A 188 -11.68 -5.85 -5.73
C TRP A 188 -10.78 -4.63 -5.93
N TRP A 189 -10.24 -4.10 -4.85
CA TRP A 189 -9.38 -2.92 -4.80
C TRP A 189 -8.02 -3.23 -5.42
N MET A 190 -7.39 -4.35 -5.02
CA MET A 190 -6.12 -4.80 -5.60
C MET A 190 -6.22 -5.07 -7.12
N LYS A 191 -7.35 -5.59 -7.61
CA LYS A 191 -7.57 -5.77 -9.05
C LYS A 191 -7.59 -4.47 -9.84
N ARG A 192 -7.87 -3.35 -9.18
CA ARG A 192 -7.95 -2.01 -9.80
C ARG A 192 -6.64 -1.24 -9.71
N LEU A 193 -5.65 -1.75 -8.99
CA LEU A 193 -4.30 -1.20 -9.08
C LEU A 193 -3.79 -1.31 -10.53
N PRO A 194 -3.25 -0.21 -11.09
CA PRO A 194 -2.66 -0.21 -12.42
C PRO A 194 -1.64 -1.33 -12.63
N HIS A 195 -1.79 -2.05 -13.73
CA HIS A 195 -0.94 -3.20 -14.09
C HIS A 195 -0.63 -3.27 -15.60
N ALA A 196 -0.78 -2.15 -16.31
CA ALA A 196 -0.46 -2.07 -17.73
C ALA A 196 1.06 -1.90 -17.94
N PRO A 197 1.62 -2.31 -19.09
CA PRO A 197 3.03 -2.07 -19.39
C PRO A 197 3.31 -0.59 -19.68
N GLY A 198 4.60 -0.24 -19.64
CA GLY A 198 5.10 1.09 -19.98
C GLY A 198 5.20 2.03 -18.78
N THR A 199 5.41 3.31 -19.07
CA THR A 199 5.65 4.36 -18.08
C THR A 199 4.88 5.62 -18.42
N THR A 200 4.41 6.34 -17.41
CA THR A 200 3.77 7.66 -17.53
C THR A 200 4.35 8.60 -16.49
N ASP A 201 4.72 9.81 -16.89
CA ASP A 201 5.32 10.82 -16.01
C ASP A 201 6.52 10.32 -15.20
N GLY A 202 7.28 9.37 -15.76
CA GLY A 202 8.45 8.75 -15.13
C GLY A 202 8.14 7.70 -14.07
N PHE A 203 6.88 7.25 -13.94
CA PHE A 203 6.47 6.12 -13.11
C PHE A 203 6.05 4.93 -13.96
N TYR A 204 6.13 3.71 -13.43
CA TYR A 204 5.57 2.51 -14.07
C TYR A 204 4.05 2.63 -14.14
N ASN A 205 3.49 2.19 -15.28
CA ASN A 205 2.05 1.97 -15.41
C ASN A 205 1.58 0.70 -14.67
N ASN A 206 2.52 -0.19 -14.35
CA ASN A 206 2.32 -1.34 -13.48
C ASN A 206 2.80 -1.00 -12.07
N TRP A 207 1.88 -0.65 -11.18
CA TRP A 207 2.21 -0.27 -9.80
C TRP A 207 2.67 -1.47 -8.96
N TRP A 208 2.36 -2.69 -9.39
CA TRP A 208 2.86 -3.90 -8.74
C TRP A 208 4.39 -4.00 -8.75
N GLU A 209 5.08 -3.38 -9.71
CA GLU A 209 6.55 -3.33 -9.70
C GLU A 209 7.09 -2.68 -8.41
N TYR A 210 6.45 -1.61 -7.93
CA TYR A 210 6.82 -0.98 -6.67
C TYR A 210 6.44 -1.84 -5.47
N ILE A 211 5.32 -2.55 -5.54
CA ILE A 211 4.76 -3.30 -4.42
C ILE A 211 5.59 -4.56 -4.14
N VAL A 212 5.89 -5.37 -5.17
CA VAL A 212 6.54 -6.69 -5.01
C VAL A 212 8.00 -6.74 -5.46
N ASN A 213 8.44 -5.84 -6.36
CA ASN A 213 9.80 -5.83 -6.93
C ASN A 213 10.56 -4.53 -6.61
N TYR A 214 10.29 -3.92 -5.45
CA TYR A 214 10.67 -2.53 -5.12
C TYR A 214 12.11 -2.15 -5.48
N ASP A 215 13.12 -2.92 -5.03
CA ASP A 215 14.52 -2.59 -5.29
C ASP A 215 14.86 -2.58 -6.78
N GLU A 216 14.32 -3.53 -7.54
CA GLU A 216 14.52 -3.59 -8.97
C GLU A 216 13.78 -2.47 -9.70
N ALA A 217 12.53 -2.21 -9.31
CA ALA A 217 11.71 -1.13 -9.87
C ALA A 217 12.41 0.22 -9.70
N ILE A 218 12.85 0.53 -8.48
CA ILE A 218 13.57 1.75 -8.12
C ILE A 218 14.90 1.85 -8.85
N ARG A 219 15.65 0.76 -8.99
CA ARG A 219 16.94 0.77 -9.70
C ARG A 219 16.78 1.00 -11.20
N LYS A 220 15.77 0.39 -11.83
CA LYS A 220 15.53 0.49 -13.28
C LYS A 220 14.87 1.81 -13.69
N LEU A 221 13.93 2.29 -12.89
CA LEU A 221 13.21 3.54 -13.11
C LEU A 221 13.10 4.31 -11.79
N PRO A 222 14.17 5.02 -11.39
CA PRO A 222 14.14 5.85 -10.19
C PRO A 222 12.99 6.88 -10.29
N PRO A 223 12.13 7.02 -9.24
CA PRO A 223 11.03 7.97 -9.27
C PRO A 223 11.51 9.42 -9.53
N PRO A 224 10.78 10.22 -10.31
CA PRO A 224 11.20 11.56 -10.69
C PRO A 224 11.47 12.49 -9.49
N GLY A 225 12.68 13.04 -9.41
CA GLY A 225 13.07 13.93 -8.33
C GLY A 225 13.28 13.24 -6.97
N ALA A 226 13.35 11.91 -6.93
CA ALA A 226 13.68 11.18 -5.71
C ALA A 226 15.13 11.45 -5.28
N THR A 227 15.36 11.59 -3.96
CA THR A 227 16.69 11.84 -3.39
C THR A 227 17.31 10.61 -2.76
N PHE A 228 16.50 9.61 -2.39
CA PHE A 228 16.96 8.43 -1.63
C PHE A 228 17.75 8.85 -0.38
N GLU A 229 17.30 9.86 0.33
CA GLU A 229 17.87 10.25 1.61
C GLU A 229 17.35 9.35 2.73
N LYS A 230 18.09 9.31 3.84
CA LYS A 230 17.61 8.65 5.05
C LYS A 230 16.26 9.26 5.46
N ALA A 231 15.28 8.42 5.78
CA ALA A 231 13.97 8.86 6.24
C ALA A 231 14.10 9.66 7.54
N ARG A 232 13.64 10.92 7.51
CA ARG A 232 13.64 11.82 8.68
C ARG A 232 12.50 11.49 9.63
N ILE A 233 11.36 11.06 9.08
CA ILE A 233 10.15 10.67 9.81
C ILE A 233 9.78 9.26 9.36
N ALA A 234 9.61 8.37 10.32
CA ALA A 234 9.26 6.96 10.12
C ALA A 234 8.77 6.36 11.44
N MET A 235 8.13 5.20 11.39
CA MET A 235 7.83 4.41 12.60
C MET A 235 9.10 3.69 13.09
N TYR A 236 10.07 4.43 13.63
CA TYR A 236 11.20 3.83 14.35
C TYR A 236 10.75 3.31 15.72
N ALA A 237 11.34 2.20 16.17
CA ALA A 237 11.17 1.77 17.55
C ALA A 237 12.05 2.63 18.46
N GLU A 238 11.54 2.99 19.63
CA GLU A 238 12.31 3.61 20.72
C GLU A 238 13.37 2.66 21.28
#